data_AF-A0AB38VZR9-F1
#
_entry.id   AF-A0AB38VZR9-F1
#
_cell.length_a   1.000
_cell.length_b   1.000
_cell.length_c   1.000
_cell.angle_alpha   90.00
_cell.angle_beta   90.00
_cell.angle_gamma   90.00
#
_symmetry.space_group_name_H-M   'P 1'
#
loop_
_entity.id
_entity.type
_entity.pdbx_description
1 polymer ?
#
loop_
_entity_poly.entity_id
_entity_poly.type
_entity_poly.pdbx_seq_one_letter_code
_entity_poly.pdbx_strand_id
1 'polypeptide(L)'
;MFSSIGWGEIFVVFVVALIVIGPERLPRVIEDFRAAVFAARKAINNAKKELNGEFGGLSEEFSEFKEPIAQIARFQRLGPRGVITKALFDDDEEFMGSFDPKKIMSGPTQGSQHRNYAGANRVERPDSGEPSVAKQPKETETESIKDTTDNPAVELPKNKFDDVI
;
A
#
# COMPACT_ATOMS: atom_id res chain seq x y z
N MET A 1 2.09 3.15 2.12
CA MET A 1 2.25 4.62 2.13
C MET A 1 3.67 4.99 1.71
N PHE A 2 4.71 4.31 2.20
CA PHE A 2 6.10 4.51 1.75
C PHE A 2 6.47 3.85 0.41
N SER A 3 5.67 2.93 -0.14
CA SER A 3 5.93 2.33 -1.46
C SER A 3 5.77 3.31 -2.63
N SER A 4 5.17 4.47 -2.37
CA SER A 4 5.04 5.59 -3.32
C SER A 4 6.20 6.59 -3.18
N ILE A 5 7.15 6.34 -2.28
CA ILE A 5 8.30 7.21 -2.08
C ILE A 5 9.29 6.90 -3.21
N GLY A 6 9.30 7.76 -4.22
CA GLY A 6 10.22 7.67 -5.34
C GLY A 6 11.58 8.18 -4.95
N TRP A 7 12.58 7.93 -5.81
CA TRP A 7 13.93 8.47 -5.64
C TRP A 7 13.95 10.01 -5.47
N GLY A 8 12.97 10.71 -6.06
CA GLY A 8 12.80 12.15 -5.89
C GLY A 8 12.48 12.54 -4.45
N GLU A 9 11.55 11.84 -3.78
CA GLU A 9 11.22 12.09 -2.38
C GLU A 9 12.40 11.76 -1.43
N ILE A 10 13.17 10.69 -1.70
CA ILE A 10 14.41 10.42 -0.94
C ILE A 10 15.38 11.60 -1.08
N PHE A 11 15.53 12.14 -2.29
CA PHE A 11 16.40 13.29 -2.53
C PHE A 11 15.93 14.52 -1.76
N VAL A 12 14.63 14.80 -1.73
CA VAL A 12 14.06 15.91 -0.94
C VAL A 12 14.37 15.74 0.55
N VAL A 13 14.16 14.55 1.12
CA VAL A 13 14.50 14.28 2.52
C VAL A 13 15.99 14.46 2.79
N PHE A 14 16.84 14.01 1.86
CA PHE A 14 18.29 14.17 1.97
C PHE A 14 18.71 15.64 1.97
N VAL A 15 18.13 16.46 1.10
CA VAL A 15 18.37 17.91 1.07
C VAL A 15 17.90 18.58 2.36
N VAL A 16 16.72 18.23 2.87
CA VAL A 16 16.22 18.75 4.15
C VAL A 16 17.17 18.36 5.29
N ALA A 17 17.65 17.12 5.34
CA ALA A 17 18.62 16.67 6.32
C ALA A 17 19.95 17.45 6.23
N LEU A 18 20.44 17.68 5.01
CA LEU A 18 21.63 18.50 4.76
C LEU A 18 21.44 19.95 5.21
N ILE A 19 20.25 20.54 5.10
CA ILE A 19 19.98 21.91 5.56
C ILE A 19 19.94 21.97 7.09
N VAL A 20 19.24 21.04 7.73
CA VAL A 20 19.07 21.03 9.20
C VAL A 20 20.38 20.72 9.92
N ILE A 21 21.10 19.70 9.45
CA ILE A 21 22.37 19.28 10.05
C ILE A 21 23.53 20.14 9.53
N GLY A 22 23.45 20.59 8.28
CA GLY A 22 24.54 21.23 7.55
C GLY A 22 25.36 20.21 6.73
N PRO A 23 25.71 20.51 5.46
CA PRO A 23 26.48 19.60 4.62
C PRO A 23 27.89 19.32 5.16
N GLU A 24 28.43 20.25 5.94
CA GLU A 24 29.76 20.15 6.56
C GLU A 24 29.77 19.22 7.79
N ARG A 25 28.61 19.01 8.42
CA ARG A 25 28.50 18.25 9.68
C ARG A 25 28.06 16.81 9.46
N LEU A 26 27.29 16.56 8.41
CA LEU A 26 26.86 15.22 8.01
C LEU A 26 28.03 14.21 7.86
N PRO A 27 29.17 14.52 7.21
CA PRO A 27 30.29 13.59 7.12
C PRO A 27 30.84 13.23 8.51
N ARG A 28 30.95 14.21 9.42
CA ARG A 28 31.42 13.98 10.80
C ARG A 28 30.45 13.07 11.59
N VAL A 29 29.14 13.28 11.46
CA VAL A 29 28.14 12.42 12.11
C VAL A 29 28.20 10.98 11.60
N ILE A 30 28.41 10.79 10.29
CA ILE A 30 28.57 9.46 9.71
C ILE A 30 29.85 8.79 10.22
N GLU A 31 30.95 9.54 10.35
CA GLU A 31 32.20 9.04 10.93
C GLU A 31 31.99 8.57 12.37
N ASP A 32 31.33 9.36 13.20
CA ASP A 32 31.02 9.03 14.60
C ASP A 32 30.11 7.79 14.68
N PHE A 33 29.05 7.74 13.87
CA PHE A 33 28.15 6.59 13.81
C PHE A 33 28.88 5.32 13.34
N ARG A 34 29.72 5.44 12.31
CA ARG A 34 30.51 4.31 11.80
C ARG A 34 31.51 3.82 12.84
N ALA A 35 32.17 4.73 13.55
CA ALA A 35 33.08 4.40 14.63
C ALA A 35 32.35 3.69 15.78
N ALA A 36 31.16 4.17 16.17
CA ALA A 36 30.32 3.54 17.18
C ALA A 36 29.87 2.13 16.76
N VAL A 37 29.39 1.96 15.52
CA VAL A 37 29.00 0.64 14.99
C VAL A 37 30.20 -0.29 14.91
N PHE A 38 31.36 0.20 14.50
CA PHE A 38 32.58 -0.60 14.44
C PHE A 38 33.05 -1.03 15.83
N ALA A 39 33.03 -0.11 16.81
CA ALA A 39 33.36 -0.38 18.20
C ALA A 39 32.39 -1.42 18.79
N ALA A 40 31.08 -1.27 18.56
CA ALA A 40 30.07 -2.22 19.00
C ALA A 40 30.29 -3.61 18.38
N ARG A 41 30.49 -3.69 17.05
CA ARG A 41 30.79 -4.97 16.37
C ARG A 41 32.08 -5.60 16.90
N LYS A 42 33.12 -4.80 17.12
CA LYS A 42 34.41 -5.27 17.66
C LYS A 42 34.25 -5.76 19.10
N ALA A 43 33.50 -5.05 19.92
CA ALA A 43 33.19 -5.45 21.30
C ALA A 43 32.41 -6.77 21.32
N ILE A 44 31.37 -6.92 20.49
CA ILE A 44 30.62 -8.17 20.36
C ILE A 44 31.53 -9.32 19.90
N ASN A 45 32.40 -9.08 18.92
CA ASN A 45 33.31 -10.12 18.42
C ASN A 45 34.39 -10.51 19.44
N ASN A 46 34.89 -9.56 20.22
CA ASN A 46 35.86 -9.82 21.29
C ASN A 46 35.19 -10.54 22.45
N ALA A 47 34.03 -10.05 22.90
CA ALA A 47 33.18 -10.72 23.88
C ALA A 47 32.83 -12.13 23.42
N LYS A 48 32.47 -12.35 22.15
CA LYS A 48 32.21 -13.72 21.65
C LYS A 48 33.45 -14.62 21.67
N LYS A 49 34.67 -14.07 21.49
CA LYS A 49 35.93 -14.83 21.58
C LYS A 49 36.29 -15.18 23.02
N GLU A 50 36.04 -14.26 23.95
CA GLU A 50 36.32 -14.45 25.39
C GLU A 50 35.21 -15.28 26.07
N LEU A 51 33.95 -15.04 25.70
CA LEU A 51 32.74 -15.69 26.23
C LEU A 51 32.26 -16.89 25.41
N ASN A 52 33.00 -17.44 24.45
CA ASN A 52 32.62 -18.75 23.87
C ASN A 52 32.57 -19.86 24.95
N GLY A 53 33.04 -19.58 26.19
CA GLY A 53 32.77 -20.35 27.41
C GLY A 53 31.74 -19.75 28.41
N GLU A 54 31.34 -18.48 28.30
CA GLU A 54 30.49 -17.76 29.29
C GLU A 54 29.21 -17.13 28.72
N PHE A 55 28.95 -17.21 27.40
CA PHE A 55 27.82 -16.56 26.72
C PHE A 55 26.44 -17.10 27.15
N GLY A 56 26.39 -18.13 28.01
CA GLY A 56 25.16 -18.60 28.63
C GLY A 56 24.38 -17.48 29.32
N GLY A 57 25.04 -16.66 30.14
CA GLY A 57 24.37 -15.62 30.94
C GLY A 57 23.83 -14.45 30.12
N LEU A 58 24.61 -13.94 29.15
CA LEU A 58 24.16 -12.83 28.29
C LEU A 58 23.07 -13.29 27.31
N SER A 59 23.08 -14.56 26.89
CA SER A 59 22.01 -15.14 26.07
C SER A 59 20.69 -15.31 26.82
N GLU A 60 20.76 -15.49 28.14
CA GLU A 60 19.62 -15.65 29.05
C GLU A 60 18.96 -14.29 29.30
N GLU A 61 19.74 -13.24 29.57
CA GLU A 61 19.23 -11.86 29.62
C GLU A 61 18.67 -11.41 28.26
N PHE A 62 19.34 -11.75 27.16
CA PHE A 62 18.82 -11.45 25.83
C PHE A 62 17.61 -12.31 25.47
N SER A 63 17.35 -13.43 26.18
CA SER A 63 16.19 -14.29 25.93
C SER A 63 14.88 -13.57 26.23
N GLU A 64 14.84 -12.76 27.29
CA GLU A 64 13.68 -11.91 27.60
C GLU A 64 13.46 -10.84 26.52
N PHE A 65 14.53 -10.33 25.90
CA PHE A 65 14.45 -9.39 24.79
C PHE A 65 14.21 -10.05 23.42
N LYS A 66 14.45 -11.36 23.27
CA LYS A 66 14.15 -12.07 22.02
C LYS A 66 12.67 -12.05 21.70
N GLU A 67 11.81 -12.10 22.71
CA GLU A 67 10.37 -12.06 22.53
C GLU A 67 9.87 -10.71 21.95
N PRO A 68 10.19 -9.54 22.53
CA PRO A 68 9.83 -8.25 21.94
C PRO A 68 10.52 -8.03 20.59
N ILE A 69 11.77 -8.45 20.41
CA ILE A 69 12.46 -8.37 19.12
C ILE A 69 11.76 -9.25 18.07
N ALA A 70 11.31 -10.45 18.44
CA ALA A 70 10.54 -11.33 17.56
C ALA A 70 9.18 -10.73 17.21
N GLN A 71 8.52 -10.03 18.15
CA GLN A 71 7.29 -9.28 17.87
C GLN A 71 7.54 -8.16 16.85
N ILE A 72 8.61 -7.37 17.03
CA ILE A 72 9.00 -6.32 16.07
C ILE A 72 9.31 -6.92 14.69
N ALA A 73 10.00 -8.05 14.63
CA ALA A 73 10.27 -8.76 13.38
C ALA A 73 8.98 -9.24 12.69
N ARG A 74 7.95 -9.65 13.45
CA ARG A 74 6.61 -9.99 12.93
C ARG A 74 5.92 -8.75 12.36
N PHE A 75 5.95 -7.60 13.06
CA PHE A 75 5.41 -6.33 12.56
C PHE A 75 6.08 -5.88 11.26
N GLN A 76 7.41 -6.04 11.18
CA GLN A 76 8.17 -5.68 9.99
C GLN A 76 7.85 -6.59 8.79
N ARG A 77 7.58 -7.89 9.02
CA ARG A 77 7.16 -8.84 7.98
C ARG A 77 5.73 -8.61 7.49
N LEU A 78 4.82 -8.21 8.39
CA LEU A 78 3.45 -7.86 8.05
C LEU A 78 3.38 -6.51 7.29
N GLY A 79 4.33 -5.62 7.55
CA GLY A 79 4.37 -4.27 6.97
C GLY A 79 3.19 -3.39 7.42
N PRO A 80 3.23 -2.07 7.19
CA PRO A 80 2.21 -1.16 7.73
C PRO A 80 0.78 -1.52 7.33
N ARG A 81 0.60 -2.03 6.10
CA ARG A 81 -0.70 -2.51 5.62
C ARG A 81 -1.13 -3.79 6.32
N GLY A 82 -0.24 -4.78 6.45
CA GLY A 82 -0.57 -6.04 7.12
C GLY A 82 -0.82 -5.88 8.61
N VAL A 83 -0.20 -4.90 9.27
CA VAL A 83 -0.49 -4.58 10.68
C VAL A 83 -1.88 -3.99 10.84
N ILE A 84 -2.26 -3.04 9.98
CA ILE A 84 -3.60 -2.43 9.97
C ILE A 84 -4.65 -3.48 9.59
N THR A 85 -4.37 -4.33 8.60
CA THR A 85 -5.26 -5.43 8.21
C THR A 85 -5.40 -6.45 9.34
N LYS A 86 -4.32 -6.89 9.98
CA LYS A 86 -4.37 -7.80 11.13
C LYS A 86 -5.25 -7.21 12.25
N ALA A 87 -5.05 -5.94 12.60
CA ALA A 87 -5.81 -5.28 13.65
C ALA A 87 -7.28 -4.99 13.29
N LEU A 88 -7.62 -4.78 12.02
CA LEU A 88 -9.01 -4.50 11.60
C LEU A 88 -9.79 -5.75 11.17
N PHE A 89 -9.10 -6.78 10.68
CA PHE A 89 -9.71 -7.98 10.12
C PHE A 89 -9.69 -9.15 11.10
N ASP A 90 -8.69 -9.28 11.98
CA ASP A 90 -8.69 -10.34 13.00
C ASP A 90 -9.47 -9.94 14.26
N ASP A 91 -9.52 -8.65 14.61
CA ASP A 91 -10.25 -8.20 15.80
C ASP A 91 -11.78 -8.10 15.54
N ASP A 92 -12.20 -7.81 14.31
CA ASP A 92 -13.62 -7.62 13.94
C ASP A 92 -14.03 -8.45 12.70
N GLU A 93 -13.95 -9.79 12.77
CA GLU A 93 -14.47 -10.69 11.72
C GLU A 93 -15.95 -10.43 11.39
N GLU A 94 -16.72 -9.96 12.37
CA GLU A 94 -18.13 -9.55 12.24
C GLU A 94 -18.29 -8.27 11.39
N PHE A 95 -17.37 -7.32 11.52
CA PHE A 95 -17.35 -6.10 10.71
C PHE A 95 -17.08 -6.44 9.25
N MET A 96 -16.12 -7.34 8.97
CA MET A 96 -15.81 -7.80 7.61
C MET A 96 -16.97 -8.51 6.92
N GLY A 97 -17.76 -9.29 7.66
CA GLY A 97 -18.99 -9.91 7.16
C GLY A 97 -20.07 -8.91 6.73
N SER A 98 -20.00 -7.65 7.17
CA SER A 98 -20.89 -6.56 6.75
C SER A 98 -20.37 -5.78 5.53
N PHE A 99 -19.07 -5.89 5.21
CA PHE A 99 -18.47 -5.33 3.99
C PHE A 99 -18.54 -6.25 2.78
N ASP A 100 -19.14 -7.44 2.90
CA ASP A 100 -19.39 -8.31 1.76
C ASP A 100 -20.29 -7.56 0.75
N PRO A 101 -19.79 -7.24 -0.47
CA PRO A 101 -20.56 -6.53 -1.47
C PRO A 101 -21.86 -7.25 -1.82
N LYS A 102 -21.92 -8.58 -1.65
CA LYS A 102 -23.17 -9.34 -1.84
C LYS A 102 -24.22 -9.01 -0.79
N LYS A 103 -23.85 -8.81 0.48
CA LYS A 103 -24.80 -8.38 1.54
C LYS A 103 -25.18 -6.92 1.41
N ILE A 104 -24.23 -6.05 1.03
CA ILE A 104 -24.50 -4.62 0.83
C ILE A 104 -25.44 -4.40 -0.38
N MET A 105 -25.29 -5.18 -1.46
CA MET A 105 -26.16 -5.09 -2.64
C MET A 105 -27.50 -5.79 -2.48
N SER A 106 -27.62 -6.78 -1.59
CA SER A 106 -28.88 -7.50 -1.33
C SER A 106 -29.75 -6.84 -0.24
N GLY A 107 -29.21 -5.89 0.52
CA GLY A 107 -29.98 -5.07 1.48
C GLY A 107 -30.75 -3.93 0.79
N PRO A 108 -31.89 -3.48 1.34
CA PRO A 108 -32.60 -2.32 0.85
C PRO A 108 -31.71 -1.08 1.01
N THR A 109 -31.14 -0.58 -0.08
CA THR A 109 -30.36 0.66 -0.09
C THR A 109 -31.22 1.83 0.42
N GLN A 110 -30.64 2.80 1.13
CA GLN A 110 -31.41 3.95 1.65
C GLN A 110 -32.20 4.69 0.56
N GLY A 111 -31.76 4.64 -0.70
CA GLY A 111 -32.50 5.17 -1.85
C GLY A 111 -33.80 4.42 -2.19
N SER A 112 -33.91 3.13 -1.83
CA SER A 112 -35.14 2.34 -2.01
C SER A 112 -36.20 2.66 -0.96
N GLN A 113 -35.80 3.04 0.26
CA GLN A 113 -36.73 3.47 1.29
C GLN A 113 -37.36 4.83 0.97
N HIS A 114 -36.57 5.79 0.47
CA HIS A 114 -37.09 7.10 0.05
C HIS A 114 -38.07 7.01 -1.13
N ARG A 115 -37.91 6.01 -2.02
CA ARG A 115 -38.81 5.78 -3.15
C ARG A 115 -40.19 5.29 -2.72
N ASN A 116 -40.25 4.47 -1.66
CA ASN A 116 -41.51 3.96 -1.12
C ASN A 116 -42.31 5.04 -0.38
N TYR A 117 -41.64 5.97 0.32
CA TYR A 117 -42.32 7.12 0.93
C TYR A 117 -42.79 8.15 -0.11
N ALA A 118 -42.06 8.33 -1.23
CA ALA A 118 -42.46 9.23 -2.31
C ALA A 118 -43.60 8.68 -3.20
N GLY A 119 -43.79 7.35 -3.24
CA GLY A 119 -44.84 6.69 -4.03
C GLY A 119 -46.24 6.72 -3.39
N ALA A 120 -46.33 6.98 -2.08
CA ALA A 120 -47.58 6.93 -1.33
C ALA A 120 -48.50 8.15 -1.52
N ASN A 121 -48.07 9.17 -2.26
CA ASN A 121 -48.83 10.42 -2.43
C ASN A 121 -49.06 10.86 -3.89
N ARG A 122 -49.00 9.93 -4.85
CA ARG A 122 -49.41 10.24 -6.23
C ARG A 122 -50.91 10.02 -6.39
N VAL A 123 -51.68 11.03 -5.97
CA VAL A 123 -53.07 11.23 -6.37
C VAL A 123 -53.12 11.42 -7.90
N GLU A 124 -53.98 10.62 -8.54
CA GLU A 124 -54.31 10.66 -9.96
C GLU A 124 -54.74 12.08 -10.40
N ARG A 125 -54.22 12.56 -11.52
CA ARG A 125 -54.79 13.70 -12.25
C ARG A 125 -54.85 13.39 -13.75
N PRO A 126 -55.90 13.89 -14.43
CA PRO A 126 -56.39 13.34 -15.67
C PRO A 126 -55.63 13.83 -16.90
N ASP A 127 -55.76 12.99 -17.92
CA ASP A 127 -55.34 13.12 -19.31
C ASP A 127 -55.88 14.39 -20.02
N SER A 128 -55.00 15.06 -20.74
CA SER A 128 -55.34 15.93 -21.87
C SER A 128 -54.13 16.01 -22.82
N GLY A 129 -54.23 15.37 -23.99
CA GLY A 129 -53.31 15.48 -25.14
C GLY A 129 -53.19 16.91 -25.67
N GLU A 130 -52.29 17.28 -26.57
CA GLU A 130 -51.54 16.56 -27.61
C GLU A 130 -50.31 17.41 -28.04
N PRO A 131 -49.40 16.90 -28.91
CA PRO A 131 -48.08 17.46 -29.21
C PRO A 131 -48.01 18.28 -30.52
N SER A 132 -47.05 19.21 -30.62
CA SER A 132 -46.48 19.73 -31.88
C SER A 132 -45.37 20.75 -31.61
N VAL A 133 -44.29 20.98 -32.35
CA VAL A 133 -43.47 20.34 -33.40
C VAL A 133 -42.46 21.43 -33.82
N ALA A 134 -41.31 21.02 -34.37
CA ALA A 134 -40.36 21.79 -35.22
C ALA A 134 -39.37 22.74 -34.51
N LYS A 135 -38.05 22.72 -34.76
CA LYS A 135 -37.27 22.35 -35.97
C LYS A 135 -35.79 22.02 -35.64
N GLN A 136 -35.30 20.89 -36.14
CA GLN A 136 -33.95 20.74 -36.74
C GLN A 136 -34.01 21.30 -38.19
N PRO A 137 -32.92 21.60 -38.96
CA PRO A 137 -31.71 20.76 -39.11
C PRO A 137 -30.36 21.48 -39.40
N LYS A 138 -29.22 20.80 -39.23
CA LYS A 138 -28.25 20.57 -40.32
C LYS A 138 -27.13 19.61 -39.94
N GLU A 139 -27.00 18.58 -40.75
CA GLU A 139 -25.88 17.63 -40.86
C GLU A 139 -24.55 18.34 -41.15
N THR A 140 -23.46 17.77 -40.67
CA THR A 140 -22.29 17.44 -41.52
C THR A 140 -21.59 16.25 -40.88
N GLU A 141 -21.86 15.09 -41.46
CA GLU A 141 -21.06 13.89 -41.38
C GLU A 141 -19.85 14.05 -42.32
N THR A 142 -18.64 13.79 -41.83
CA THR A 142 -17.61 13.13 -42.64
C THR A 142 -16.71 12.34 -41.70
N GLU A 143 -16.96 11.03 -41.68
CA GLU A 143 -16.09 10.00 -41.16
C GLU A 143 -14.72 10.01 -41.89
N SER A 144 -13.65 9.73 -41.15
CA SER A 144 -12.59 8.85 -41.65
C SER A 144 -11.87 8.21 -40.47
N ILE A 145 -12.53 7.20 -39.90
CA ILE A 145 -11.86 6.20 -39.05
C ILE A 145 -11.40 5.11 -40.01
N LYS A 146 -10.08 4.97 -40.17
CA LYS A 146 -9.51 3.76 -40.77
C LYS A 146 -9.40 2.69 -39.68
N ASP A 147 -10.13 1.62 -39.96
CA ASP A 147 -10.20 0.34 -39.27
C ASP A 147 -8.91 -0.48 -39.41
N THR A 148 -8.86 -1.56 -38.63
CA THR A 148 -8.09 -2.80 -38.81
C THR A 148 -6.84 -2.96 -37.92
N THR A 149 -7.12 -3.37 -36.68
CA THR A 149 -6.83 -4.72 -36.14
C THR A 149 -5.77 -5.55 -36.87
N ASP A 150 -4.68 -5.90 -36.20
CA ASP A 150 -4.32 -7.33 -36.02
C ASP A 150 -3.09 -7.49 -35.12
N ASN A 151 -3.32 -8.23 -34.04
CA ASN A 151 -2.31 -8.84 -33.19
C ASN A 151 -2.01 -10.23 -33.79
N PRO A 152 -0.74 -10.66 -33.88
CA PRO A 152 -0.47 -11.95 -33.26
C PRO A 152 0.92 -12.08 -32.62
N ALA A 153 0.98 -13.00 -31.63
CA ALA A 153 2.14 -13.69 -31.05
C ALA A 153 3.02 -12.85 -30.08
N VAL A 154 3.04 -13.10 -28.76
CA VAL A 154 3.56 -14.27 -28.02
C VAL A 154 5.00 -14.62 -28.41
N GLU A 155 6.00 -14.09 -27.67
CA GLU A 155 7.23 -14.81 -27.32
C GLU A 155 8.05 -14.11 -26.20
N LEU A 156 8.14 -14.77 -25.06
CA LEU A 156 9.26 -14.79 -24.10
C LEU A 156 9.50 -16.30 -23.82
N PRO A 157 10.66 -16.80 -23.34
CA PRO A 157 11.94 -16.14 -23.01
C PRO A 157 13.19 -16.89 -23.55
N LYS A 158 14.38 -16.30 -23.48
CA LYS A 158 15.63 -17.09 -23.41
C LYS A 158 16.59 -16.52 -22.36
N ASN A 159 16.52 -17.12 -21.17
CA ASN A 159 17.60 -17.12 -20.21
C ASN A 159 18.80 -17.84 -20.83
N LYS A 160 19.96 -17.19 -20.87
CA LYS A 160 21.25 -17.85 -21.11
C LYS A 160 22.05 -17.75 -19.81
N PHE A 161 21.86 -18.76 -18.97
CA PHE A 161 22.92 -19.22 -18.08
C PHE A 161 23.97 -19.85 -18.98
N ASP A 162 25.15 -19.24 -19.07
CA ASP A 162 26.45 -19.75 -19.54
C ASP A 162 27.42 -18.63 -19.08
N ASP A 163 28.45 -18.78 -18.25
CA ASP A 163 29.31 -19.92 -17.98
C ASP A 163 29.80 -19.83 -16.54
N VAL A 164 29.70 -20.97 -15.86
CA VAL A 164 30.59 -21.39 -14.80
C VAL A 164 31.92 -21.75 -15.46
N ILE A 165 33.00 -21.08 -15.06
CA ILE A 165 34.33 -21.62 -14.69
C ILE A 165 35.12 -20.48 -14.04
#